data_AF-A0AAE6V1Q9-F1
#
_entry.id   AF-A0AAE6V1Q9-F1
#
_cell.length_a   1.000
_cell.length_b   1.000
_cell.length_c   1.000
_cell.angle_alpha   90.00
_cell.angle_beta   90.00
_cell.angle_gamma   90.00
#
_symmetry.space_group_name_H-M   'P 1'
#
loop_
_entity.id
_entity.type
_entity.pdbx_description
1 polymer ?
#
loop_
_entity_poly.entity_id
_entity_poly.type
_entity_poly.pdbx_seq_one_letter_code
_entity_poly.pdbx_strand_id
1 'polypeptide(L)'
;MLNRNDIGALAPGMVADFVAFDLGHVAYAGGHHDPLAALVFCTPTQVHTSVINGRVVVKDGQLATVDLPRVLERHNQLAHQLVSGA
;
A
#
# COMPACT_ATOMS: atom_id res chain seq x y z
N MET A 1 1.58 -17.54 -10.32
CA MET A 1 0.62 -17.79 -9.22
C MET A 1 1.39 -18.28 -8.00
N LEU A 2 0.99 -17.91 -6.79
CA LEU A 2 1.72 -18.23 -5.54
C LEU A 2 1.31 -19.56 -4.88
N ASN A 3 0.38 -20.32 -5.48
CA ASN A 3 -0.16 -21.58 -4.94
C ASN A 3 -0.67 -21.47 -3.49
N ARG A 4 -1.39 -20.39 -3.18
CA ARG A 4 -2.00 -20.12 -1.89
C ARG A 4 -3.50 -19.97 -2.05
N ASN A 5 -4.25 -20.66 -1.19
CA ASN A 5 -5.73 -20.68 -1.20
C ASN A 5 -6.32 -19.93 0.01
N ASP A 6 -5.48 -19.29 0.81
CA ASP A 6 -5.80 -18.61 2.06
C ASP A 6 -5.73 -17.07 1.95
N ILE A 7 -5.46 -16.54 0.75
CA ILE A 7 -5.33 -15.10 0.48
C ILE A 7 -6.07 -14.70 -0.79
N GLY A 8 -6.30 -13.39 -0.97
CA GLY A 8 -6.87 -12.81 -2.19
C GLY A 8 -8.40 -12.68 -2.19
N ALA A 9 -9.06 -13.02 -1.08
CA ALA A 9 -10.50 -12.82 -0.91
C ALA A 9 -10.82 -12.36 0.52
N LEU A 10 -11.84 -11.50 0.65
CA LEU A 10 -12.42 -11.13 1.94
C LEU A 10 -13.54 -12.12 2.26
N ALA A 11 -13.20 -13.22 2.92
CA ALA A 11 -14.14 -14.28 3.28
C ALA A 11 -13.73 -14.98 4.58
N PRO A 12 -14.66 -15.62 5.30
CA PRO A 12 -14.32 -16.46 6.45
C PRO A 12 -13.28 -17.52 6.10
N GLY A 13 -12.29 -17.72 6.97
CA GLY A 13 -11.19 -18.66 6.76
C GLY A 13 -10.02 -18.13 5.93
N MET A 14 -10.12 -16.93 5.36
CA MET A 14 -9.01 -16.24 4.70
C MET A 14 -8.17 -15.46 5.70
N VAL A 15 -6.88 -15.25 5.38
CA VAL A 15 -6.02 -14.34 6.14
C VAL A 15 -6.59 -12.92 6.08
N ALA A 16 -6.52 -12.20 7.20
CA ALA A 16 -6.95 -10.81 7.30
C ALA A 16 -5.94 -9.86 6.62
N ASP A 17 -5.83 -9.99 5.30
CA ASP A 17 -5.03 -9.16 4.40
C ASP A 17 -5.99 -8.26 3.59
N PHE A 18 -5.94 -6.95 3.81
CA PHE A 18 -6.74 -6.00 3.04
C PHE A 18 -6.13 -4.61 3.00
N VAL A 19 -6.58 -3.84 2.01
CA VAL A 19 -6.21 -2.43 1.83
C VAL A 19 -7.46 -1.58 1.72
N ALA A 20 -7.39 -0.36 2.24
CA ALA A 20 -8.43 0.66 2.11
C ALA A 20 -7.86 1.90 1.43
N PHE A 21 -8.65 2.48 0.53
CA PHE A 21 -8.34 3.70 -0.20
C PHE A 21 -9.31 4.81 0.22
N ASP A 22 -8.82 6.04 0.33
CA ASP A 22 -9.65 7.21 0.60
C ASP A 22 -10.25 7.73 -0.70
N LEU A 23 -11.54 7.46 -0.91
CA LEU A 23 -12.28 7.93 -2.09
C LEU A 23 -12.52 9.45 -2.08
N GLY A 24 -12.33 10.13 -0.94
CA GLY A 24 -12.37 11.59 -0.84
C GLY A 24 -11.15 12.28 -1.47
N HIS A 25 -10.11 11.53 -1.84
CA HIS A 25 -8.93 12.08 -2.49
C HIS A 25 -9.28 12.69 -3.86
N VAL A 26 -8.69 13.84 -4.19
CA VAL A 26 -8.95 14.58 -5.44
C VAL A 26 -8.77 13.73 -6.71
N ALA A 27 -7.92 12.71 -6.64
CA ALA A 27 -7.69 11.75 -7.71
C ALA A 27 -8.96 10.97 -8.13
N TYR A 28 -9.94 10.83 -7.24
CA TYR A 28 -11.20 10.12 -7.49
C TYR A 28 -12.38 11.07 -7.80
N ALA A 29 -12.14 12.37 -7.88
CA ALA A 29 -13.17 13.34 -8.22
C ALA A 29 -13.80 13.00 -9.59
N GLY A 30 -15.14 12.89 -9.62
CA GLY A 30 -15.89 12.47 -10.82
C GLY A 30 -16.02 10.94 -11.03
N GLY A 31 -15.19 10.13 -10.36
CA GLY A 31 -15.22 8.65 -10.48
C GLY A 31 -16.20 7.95 -9.53
N HIS A 32 -16.90 8.68 -8.66
CA HIS A 32 -17.69 8.11 -7.57
C HIS A 32 -18.91 7.27 -8.00
N HIS A 33 -19.33 7.39 -9.26
CA HIS A 33 -20.42 6.59 -9.81
C HIS A 33 -20.07 5.10 -9.90
N ASP A 34 -18.77 4.77 -9.99
CA ASP A 34 -18.24 3.41 -9.89
C ASP A 34 -16.88 3.43 -9.16
N PRO A 35 -16.88 3.27 -7.83
CA PRO A 35 -15.64 3.29 -7.03
C PRO A 35 -14.64 2.19 -7.39
N LEU A 36 -15.12 1.04 -7.89
CA LEU A 36 -14.25 -0.07 -8.28
C LEU A 36 -13.52 0.26 -9.57
N ALA A 37 -14.25 0.77 -10.57
CA ALA A 37 -13.65 1.27 -11.80
C ALA A 37 -12.71 2.46 -11.50
N ALA A 38 -13.13 3.39 -10.64
CA ALA A 38 -12.30 4.53 -10.25
C ALA A 38 -10.96 4.10 -9.61
N LEU A 39 -10.98 3.07 -8.76
CA LEU A 39 -9.76 2.51 -8.17
C LEU A 39 -8.75 2.03 -9.23
N VAL A 40 -9.23 1.53 -10.37
CA VAL A 40 -8.40 0.98 -11.45
C VAL A 40 -8.03 2.03 -12.50
N PHE A 41 -8.94 2.94 -12.85
CA PHE A 41 -8.81 3.83 -14.00
C PHE A 41 -8.41 5.28 -13.66
N CYS A 42 -8.61 5.73 -12.41
CA CYS A 42 -8.13 7.04 -11.98
C CYS A 42 -6.62 7.03 -11.69
N THR A 43 -6.06 8.20 -11.39
CA THR A 43 -4.67 8.32 -10.93
C THR A 43 -4.42 7.41 -9.72
N PRO A 44 -3.38 6.57 -9.74
CA PRO A 44 -3.03 5.75 -8.58
C PRO A 44 -2.79 6.60 -7.34
N THR A 45 -3.40 6.22 -6.21
CA THR A 45 -3.22 6.88 -4.92
C THR A 45 -2.45 5.98 -3.95
N GLN A 46 -1.91 6.58 -2.89
CA GLN A 46 -1.35 5.81 -1.79
C GLN A 46 -2.47 5.12 -1.01
N VAL A 47 -2.20 3.92 -0.51
CA VAL A 47 -3.12 3.21 0.38
C VAL A 47 -3.31 4.02 1.67
N HIS A 48 -4.56 4.23 2.09
CA HIS A 48 -4.85 4.89 3.36
C HIS A 48 -4.56 3.97 4.54
N THR A 49 -5.00 2.71 4.44
CA THR A 49 -4.80 1.70 5.49
C THR A 49 -4.47 0.36 4.85
N SER A 50 -3.42 -0.29 5.34
CA SER A 50 -3.03 -1.64 4.92
C SER A 50 -2.95 -2.52 6.15
N VAL A 51 -3.66 -3.63 6.12
CA VAL A 51 -3.68 -4.65 7.16
C VAL A 51 -3.11 -5.93 6.56
N ILE A 52 -2.10 -6.49 7.23
CA ILE A 52 -1.45 -7.75 6.84
C ILE A 52 -1.49 -8.68 8.04
N ASN A 53 -2.08 -9.85 7.86
CA ASN A 53 -2.28 -10.86 8.89
C ASN A 53 -2.95 -10.27 10.15
N GLY A 54 -3.97 -9.44 9.95
CA GLY A 54 -4.70 -8.77 11.03
C GLY A 54 -3.95 -7.62 11.72
N ARG A 55 -2.71 -7.32 11.32
CA ARG A 55 -1.91 -6.22 11.86
C ARG A 55 -1.95 -5.01 10.92
N VAL A 56 -2.23 -3.83 11.46
CA VAL A 56 -2.12 -2.57 10.72
C VAL A 56 -0.64 -2.30 10.40
N VAL A 57 -0.30 -2.27 9.11
CA VAL A 57 1.05 -2.01 8.59
C VAL A 57 1.16 -0.59 8.03
N VAL A 58 0.08 -0.09 7.42
CA VAL A 58 -0.06 1.33 7.03
C VAL A 58 -1.28 1.90 7.73
N LYS A 59 -1.14 3.08 8.34
CA LYS A 59 -2.22 3.84 8.96
C LYS A 59 -2.15 5.29 8.50
N ASP A 60 -3.27 5.85 8.05
CA ASP A 60 -3.38 7.23 7.56
C ASP A 60 -2.31 7.57 6.49
N GLY A 61 -2.05 6.61 5.59
CA GLY A 61 -1.04 6.74 4.53
C GLY A 61 0.42 6.58 4.99
N GLN A 62 0.67 6.32 6.28
CA GLN A 62 2.02 6.21 6.85
C GLN A 62 2.35 4.78 7.28
N LEU A 63 3.59 4.34 7.02
CA LEU A 63 4.09 3.05 7.52
C LEU A 63 4.16 3.06 9.04
N ALA A 64 3.52 2.08 9.68
CA ALA A 64 3.40 1.97 11.14
C ALA A 64 4.40 0.96 11.75
N THR A 65 5.17 0.24 10.93
CA THR A 65 6.00 -0.89 11.37
C THR A 65 7.50 -0.66 11.24
N VAL A 66 7.91 0.50 10.70
CA VAL A 66 9.32 0.83 10.48
C VAL A 66 9.54 2.33 10.62
N ASP A 67 10.74 2.71 11.08
CA ASP A 67 11.25 4.09 11.00
C ASP A 67 11.62 4.40 9.54
N LEU A 68 10.62 4.87 8.78
CA LEU A 68 10.77 5.14 7.37
C LEU A 68 11.86 6.19 7.07
N PRO A 69 11.93 7.35 7.75
CA PRO A 69 13.01 8.31 7.53
C PRO A 69 14.41 7.71 7.63
N ARG A 70 14.67 6.89 8.66
CA ARG A 70 15.98 6.25 8.84
C ARG A 70 16.28 5.22 7.75
N VAL A 71 15.28 4.47 7.31
CA VAL A 71 15.45 3.51 6.21
C VAL A 71 15.77 4.23 4.90
N LEU A 72 15.08 5.35 4.62
CA LEU A 72 15.31 6.15 3.42
C LEU A 72 16.70 6.79 3.41
N GLU A 73 17.16 7.32 4.55
CA GLU A 73 18.52 7.86 4.67
C GLU A 73 19.57 6.79 4.31
N ARG A 74 19.48 5.62 4.94
CA ARG A 74 20.39 4.51 4.67
C ARG A 74 20.31 4.05 3.22
N HIS A 75 19.10 3.96 2.66
CA HIS A 75 18.89 3.56 1.27
C HIS A 75 19.60 4.52 0.30
N ASN A 76 19.44 5.82 0.49
CA ASN A 76 20.06 6.84 -0.36
C ASN A 76 21.59 6.84 -0.25
N GLN A 77 22.15 6.62 0.95
CA GLN A 77 23.60 6.47 1.14
C GLN A 77 24.14 5.27 0.35
N LEU A 78 23.48 4.12 0.44
CA LEU A 78 23.87 2.90 -0.30
C LEU A 78 23.73 3.09 -1.81
N ALA A 79 22.67 3.75 -2.28
CA ALA A 79 22.48 4.07 -3.69
C ALA A 79 23.58 4.99 -4.22
N HIS A 80 23.99 5.99 -3.43
CA HIS A 80 25.10 6.87 -3.78
C HIS A 80 26.42 6.08 -3.89
N GLN A 81 26.72 5.20 -2.93
CA GLN A 81 27.91 4.33 -2.97
C GLN A 81 27.93 3.48 -4.25
N LEU A 82 26.80 2.83 -4.56
CA LEU A 82 26.64 1.99 -5.75
C LEU A 82 26.91 2.76 -7.04
N VAL A 83 26.39 3.98 -7.19
CA VAL A 83 26.62 4.80 -8.40
C VAL A 83 28.05 5.33 -8.45
N SER A 84 28.66 5.62 -7.29
CA SER A 84 30.05 6.11 -7.22
C SER A 84 31.12 5.02 -7.38
N GLY A 85 30.74 3.74 -7.36
CA GLY A 85 31.67 2.61 -7.48
C GLY A 85 32.61 2.44 -6.28
N ALA A 86 32.23 2.96 -5.11
CA ALA A 86 32.96 2.90 -3.85
C ALA A 86 32.41 1.80 -2.92
#